data_AF-A0A5C5UWB9-F1
#
_entry.id   AF-A0A5C5UWB9-F1
#
_cell.length_a   1.000
_cell.length_b   1.000
_cell.length_c   1.000
_cell.angle_alpha   90.00
_cell.angle_beta   90.00
_cell.angle_gamma   90.00
#
_symmetry.space_group_name_H-M   'P 1'
#
loop_
_entity.id
_entity.type
_entity.pdbx_description
1 polymer ?
#
loop_
_entity_poly.entity_id
_entity_poly.type
_entity_poly.pdbx_seq_one_letter_code
_entity_poly.pdbx_strand_id
1 'polypeptide(L)'
;MSTRSWGHGGLPLAALLAVGCWSNAPPQAPATQQGGPLTQLGSLTSVDGAWTVTAERSSSSLVDFTIADSATGAEYAAGGGFSDAQRWFLFWDAQNRLWSYNSDVGPLGVWTHNGASAFTFQPVRAGGPLAAAIPPEVAAALPSSVLQSLRSAP
;
A
#
# COMPACT_ATOMS: atom_id res chain seq x y z
N MET A 1 50.91 -35.16 35.64
CA MET A 1 52.12 -34.36 35.32
C MET A 1 52.55 -34.71 33.89
N SER A 2 53.06 -33.72 33.15
CA SER A 2 53.40 -33.72 31.70
C SER A 2 52.21 -33.59 30.74
N THR A 3 52.22 -32.81 29.66
CA THR A 3 52.80 -31.50 29.27
C THR A 3 52.01 -31.08 28.01
N ARG A 4 51.84 -29.78 27.76
CA ARG A 4 51.12 -29.22 26.59
C ARG A 4 51.73 -29.69 25.26
N SER A 5 50.93 -29.72 24.20
CA SER A 5 51.39 -29.46 22.84
C SER A 5 50.36 -28.62 22.08
N TRP A 6 50.83 -27.52 21.51
CA TRP A 6 50.11 -26.60 20.63
C TRP A 6 50.48 -26.96 19.19
N GLY A 7 49.49 -27.22 18.34
CA GLY A 7 49.68 -27.39 16.90
C GLY A 7 49.24 -26.14 16.17
N HIS A 8 50.21 -25.35 15.70
CA HIS A 8 50.03 -24.29 14.71
C HIS A 8 49.97 -24.86 13.30
N GLY A 9 49.17 -24.22 12.44
CA GLY A 9 49.64 -23.86 11.10
C GLY A 9 48.96 -24.55 9.92
N GLY A 10 48.43 -23.72 9.01
CA GLY A 10 48.38 -24.03 7.58
C GLY A 10 46.98 -24.10 6.97
N LEU A 11 46.35 -22.96 6.73
CA LEU A 11 45.30 -22.85 5.71
C LEU A 11 45.93 -22.30 4.42
N PRO A 12 45.99 -23.05 3.31
CA PRO A 12 46.29 -22.46 2.02
C PRO A 12 45.00 -22.03 1.29
N LEU A 13 45.10 -20.78 0.83
CA LEU A 13 44.50 -20.14 -0.34
C LEU A 13 43.46 -20.90 -1.20
N ALA A 14 42.35 -20.18 -1.39
CA ALA A 14 41.74 -19.80 -2.66
C ALA A 14 41.20 -20.89 -3.60
N ALA A 15 39.88 -20.82 -3.82
CA ALA A 15 39.30 -20.99 -5.15
C ALA A 15 38.18 -19.96 -5.32
N LEU A 16 38.50 -18.87 -6.03
CA LEU A 16 37.53 -17.98 -6.64
C LEU A 16 36.67 -18.79 -7.62
N LEU A 17 35.38 -18.92 -7.36
CA LEU A 17 34.39 -19.18 -8.39
C LEU A 17 33.52 -17.93 -8.50
N ALA A 18 33.92 -17.05 -9.41
CA ALA A 18 33.10 -15.97 -9.92
C ALA A 18 31.96 -16.60 -10.75
N VAL A 19 30.85 -16.92 -10.10
CA VAL A 19 29.58 -17.14 -10.79
C VAL A 19 28.89 -15.79 -10.87
N GLY A 20 28.75 -15.30 -12.10
CA GLY A 20 28.20 -13.98 -12.38
C GLY A 20 26.87 -13.75 -11.66
N CYS A 21 26.85 -12.76 -10.77
CA CYS A 21 25.62 -12.16 -10.29
C CYS A 21 24.96 -11.46 -11.49
N TRP A 22 24.08 -12.17 -12.17
CA TRP A 22 23.08 -11.53 -13.02
C TRP A 22 22.26 -10.68 -12.07
N SER A 23 22.45 -9.37 -12.14
CA SER A 23 21.72 -8.37 -11.36
C SER A 23 20.27 -8.33 -11.79
N ASN A 24 19.51 -9.39 -11.49
CA ASN A 24 18.07 -9.27 -11.29
C ASN A 24 17.92 -8.53 -9.97
N ALA A 25 17.98 -7.20 -10.03
CA ALA A 25 17.49 -6.40 -8.93
C ALA A 25 16.07 -6.91 -8.64
N PRO A 26 15.74 -7.33 -7.39
CA PRO A 26 14.36 -7.59 -7.05
C PRO A 26 13.53 -6.36 -7.44
N PRO A 27 12.27 -6.53 -7.89
CA PRO A 27 11.39 -5.39 -8.10
C PRO A 27 11.52 -4.48 -6.89
N GLN A 28 11.92 -3.22 -7.09
CA GLN A 28 12.09 -2.29 -5.99
C GLN A 28 10.78 -2.31 -5.20
N ALA A 29 10.87 -2.68 -3.93
CA ALA A 29 9.72 -2.65 -3.04
C ALA A 29 9.13 -1.24 -3.14
N PRO A 30 7.80 -1.10 -3.31
CA PRO A 30 7.20 0.20 -3.47
C PRO A 30 7.57 1.09 -2.27
N ALA A 31 7.94 2.35 -2.52
CA ALA A 31 8.36 3.25 -1.45
C ALA A 31 7.22 3.38 -0.43
N THR A 32 7.54 3.19 0.85
CA THR A 32 6.57 3.37 1.94
C THR A 32 6.46 4.85 2.28
N GLN A 33 5.29 5.44 2.02
CA GLN A 33 4.99 6.80 2.47
C GLN A 33 4.38 6.73 3.88
N GLN A 34 4.75 7.64 4.79
CA GLN A 34 4.04 7.82 6.08
C GLN A 34 3.35 9.19 6.09
N GLY A 35 2.06 9.22 6.43
CA GLY A 35 1.37 10.46 6.80
C GLY A 35 0.71 11.27 5.67
N GLY A 36 0.40 10.67 4.52
CA GLY A 36 -0.40 11.34 3.49
C GLY A 36 -1.00 10.40 2.45
N PRO A 37 -1.88 10.87 1.56
CA PRO A 37 -2.45 10.05 0.50
C PRO A 37 -1.36 9.51 -0.42
N LEU A 38 -1.41 8.21 -0.68
CA LEU A 38 -0.62 7.55 -1.71
C LEU A 38 -1.22 7.89 -3.07
N THR A 39 -0.46 8.59 -3.90
CA THR A 39 -0.87 9.08 -5.24
C THR A 39 0.01 8.56 -6.37
N GLN A 40 0.97 7.70 -6.02
CA GLN A 40 1.93 7.06 -6.90
C GLN A 40 2.04 5.59 -6.50
N LEU A 41 2.56 4.75 -7.39
CA LEU A 41 2.84 3.34 -7.06
C LEU A 41 3.72 3.28 -5.80
N GLY A 42 3.36 2.40 -4.88
CA GLY A 42 3.84 2.53 -3.52
C GLY A 42 3.07 1.64 -2.56
N SER A 43 3.50 1.65 -1.31
CA SER A 43 2.77 1.01 -0.22
C SER A 43 2.53 2.02 0.89
N LEU A 44 1.42 1.87 1.59
CA LEU A 44 1.03 2.69 2.73
C LEU A 44 0.52 1.76 3.82
N THR A 45 1.10 1.87 5.01
CA THR A 45 0.67 1.10 6.18
C THR A 45 -0.38 1.89 6.98
N SER A 46 -1.36 1.20 7.55
CA SER A 46 -2.38 1.76 8.45
C SER A 46 -1.74 2.36 9.69
N VAL A 47 -2.50 3.22 10.39
CA VAL A 47 -1.99 3.97 11.55
C VAL A 47 -1.57 3.04 12.69
N ASP A 48 -2.29 1.94 12.88
CA ASP A 48 -1.96 0.90 13.86
C ASP A 48 -0.88 -0.09 13.41
N GLY A 49 -0.41 0.00 12.16
CA GLY A 49 0.56 -0.93 11.59
C GLY A 49 -0.04 -2.26 11.10
N ALA A 50 -1.32 -2.54 11.36
CA ALA A 50 -1.92 -3.85 11.13
C ALA A 50 -2.13 -4.19 9.64
N TRP A 51 -2.32 -3.17 8.80
CA TRP A 51 -2.65 -3.35 7.40
C TRP A 51 -1.69 -2.60 6.50
N THR A 52 -1.34 -3.18 5.36
CA THR A 52 -0.61 -2.48 4.31
C THR A 52 -1.46 -2.51 3.04
N VAL A 53 -1.65 -1.33 2.44
CA VAL A 53 -2.14 -1.24 1.08
C VAL A 53 -0.95 -1.05 0.14
N THR A 54 -0.92 -1.80 -0.94
CA THR A 54 0.13 -1.72 -1.96
C THR A 54 -0.54 -1.43 -3.30
N ALA A 55 -0.11 -0.37 -3.97
CA ALA A 55 -0.55 0.03 -5.30
C ALA A 55 0.55 -0.29 -6.32
N GLU A 56 0.24 -1.15 -7.27
CA GLU A 56 1.17 -1.69 -8.25
C GLU A 56 0.62 -1.55 -9.67
N ARG A 57 1.53 -1.54 -10.64
CA ARG A 57 1.14 -1.59 -12.04
C ARG A 57 0.85 -3.05 -12.41
N SER A 58 -0.35 -3.31 -12.89
CA SER A 58 -0.80 -4.66 -13.25
C SER A 58 -0.62 -4.97 -14.74
N SER A 59 -1.21 -4.15 -15.62
CA SER A 59 -1.11 -4.24 -17.09
C SER A 59 -1.27 -2.85 -17.71
N SER A 60 -1.20 -2.71 -19.04
CA SER A 60 -1.21 -1.47 -19.85
C SER A 60 -1.89 -0.25 -19.17
N SER A 61 -1.11 0.53 -18.42
CA SER A 61 -1.55 1.78 -17.77
C SER A 61 -2.62 1.66 -16.70
N LEU A 62 -2.76 0.48 -16.06
CA LEU A 62 -3.60 0.29 -14.89
C LEU A 62 -2.77 0.14 -13.61
N VAL A 63 -3.31 0.69 -12.54
CA VAL A 63 -2.89 0.55 -11.16
C VAL A 63 -3.93 -0.31 -10.46
N ASP A 64 -3.47 -1.42 -9.92
CA ASP A 64 -4.24 -2.26 -9.02
C ASP A 64 -3.73 -2.02 -7.61
N PHE A 65 -4.58 -2.24 -6.61
CA PHE A 65 -4.15 -2.20 -5.22
C PHE A 65 -4.64 -3.40 -4.43
N THR A 66 -3.81 -3.81 -3.47
CA THR A 66 -4.07 -4.93 -2.58
C THR A 66 -3.97 -4.47 -1.14
N ILE A 67 -4.91 -4.88 -0.29
CA ILE A 67 -4.84 -4.71 1.17
C ILE A 67 -4.45 -6.04 1.78
N ALA A 68 -3.34 -6.05 2.53
CA ALA A 68 -2.82 -7.22 3.21
C ALA A 68 -2.63 -6.96 4.72
N ASP A 69 -2.75 -8.02 5.52
CA ASP A 69 -2.34 -8.02 6.93
C ASP A 69 -0.82 -7.95 7.02
N SER A 70 -0.29 -6.96 7.74
CA SER A 70 1.15 -6.69 7.81
C SER A 70 1.93 -7.79 8.56
N ALA A 71 1.28 -8.55 9.45
CA ALA A 71 1.95 -9.56 10.27
C ALA A 71 2.05 -10.91 9.56
N THR A 72 1.01 -11.27 8.80
CA THR A 72 0.87 -12.59 8.15
C THR A 72 1.09 -12.53 6.64
N GLY A 73 0.96 -11.34 6.03
CA GLY A 73 0.97 -11.16 4.58
C GLY A 73 -0.29 -11.66 3.89
N ALA A 74 -1.33 -12.07 4.63
CA ALA A 74 -2.58 -12.52 4.03
C ALA A 74 -3.28 -11.36 3.31
N GLU A 75 -3.75 -11.60 2.10
CA GLU A 75 -4.47 -10.61 1.29
C GLU A 75 -5.98 -10.68 1.55
N TYR A 76 -6.62 -9.52 1.74
CA TYR A 76 -8.03 -9.43 2.15
C TYR A 76 -8.92 -8.70 1.15
N ALA A 77 -8.34 -7.81 0.36
CA ALA A 77 -9.04 -7.16 -0.73
C ALA A 77 -8.06 -6.79 -1.84
N ALA A 78 -8.53 -6.93 -3.07
CA ALA A 78 -7.91 -6.36 -4.23
C ALA A 78 -8.94 -5.45 -4.90
N GLY A 79 -8.55 -4.20 -5.15
CA GLY A 79 -9.29 -3.29 -6.01
C GLY A 79 -8.47 -3.06 -7.28
N GLY A 80 -9.11 -3.22 -8.42
CA GLY A 80 -8.45 -3.05 -9.72
C GLY A 80 -9.01 -1.88 -10.51
N GLY A 81 -8.24 -1.45 -11.50
CA GLY A 81 -8.74 -0.57 -12.57
C GLY A 81 -8.57 0.91 -12.31
N PHE A 82 -7.58 1.34 -11.52
CA PHE A 82 -7.21 2.74 -11.55
C PHE A 82 -6.37 3.02 -12.79
N SER A 83 -6.74 3.98 -13.64
CA SER A 83 -5.81 4.39 -14.70
C SER A 83 -4.62 5.17 -14.11
N ASP A 84 -3.40 4.82 -14.52
CA ASP A 84 -2.18 5.53 -14.13
C ASP A 84 -2.08 6.94 -14.74
N ALA A 85 -2.86 7.21 -15.79
CA ALA A 85 -3.00 8.52 -16.43
C ALA A 85 -4.02 9.42 -15.72
N GLN A 86 -4.82 8.87 -14.81
CA GLN A 86 -5.92 9.55 -14.14
C GLN A 86 -5.56 9.88 -12.70
N ARG A 87 -6.32 10.79 -12.08
CA ARG A 87 -6.09 11.12 -10.67
C ARG A 87 -6.68 10.02 -9.80
N TRP A 88 -5.84 9.44 -8.95
CA TRP A 88 -6.26 8.48 -7.94
C TRP A 88 -5.51 8.72 -6.63
N PHE A 89 -6.08 8.23 -5.54
CA PHE A 89 -5.35 8.13 -4.28
C PHE A 89 -5.86 7.00 -3.40
N LEU A 90 -5.00 6.59 -2.47
CA LEU A 90 -5.30 5.69 -1.36
C LEU A 90 -4.85 6.36 -0.05
N PHE A 91 -5.64 6.28 1.01
CA PHE A 91 -5.30 6.94 2.29
C PHE A 91 -5.89 6.18 3.48
N TRP A 92 -5.05 5.82 4.46
CA TRP A 92 -5.54 5.32 5.74
C TRP A 92 -5.90 6.48 6.66
N ASP A 93 -7.11 6.45 7.21
CA ASP A 93 -7.49 7.39 8.26
C ASP A 93 -7.09 6.90 9.67
N ALA A 94 -7.34 7.75 10.67
CA ALA A 94 -7.05 7.47 12.07
C ALA A 94 -7.82 6.26 12.65
N GLN A 95 -8.85 5.77 11.95
CA GLN A 95 -9.64 4.61 12.33
C GLN A 95 -9.25 3.36 11.52
N ASN A 96 -8.11 3.39 10.82
CA ASN A 96 -7.65 2.32 9.94
C ASN A 96 -8.66 1.94 8.85
N ARG A 97 -9.42 2.92 8.36
CA ARG A 97 -10.25 2.77 7.16
C ARG A 97 -9.48 3.29 5.95
N LEU A 98 -9.54 2.56 4.84
CA LEU A 98 -8.86 2.96 3.62
C LEU A 98 -9.81 3.79 2.74
N TRP A 99 -9.52 5.07 2.60
CA TRP A 99 -10.15 5.94 1.63
C TRP A 99 -9.52 5.71 0.26
N SER A 100 -10.35 5.57 -0.76
CA SER A 100 -9.92 5.36 -2.15
C SER A 100 -10.73 6.24 -3.09
N TYR A 101 -10.04 6.76 -4.10
CA TYR A 101 -10.66 7.57 -5.16
C TYR A 101 -9.95 7.32 -6.47
N ASN A 102 -10.72 7.32 -7.56
CA ASN A 102 -10.21 7.30 -8.92
C ASN A 102 -11.12 8.14 -9.81
N SER A 103 -10.56 9.04 -10.62
CA SER A 103 -11.37 9.95 -11.45
C SER A 103 -12.08 9.30 -12.64
N ASP A 104 -11.75 8.05 -12.97
CA ASP A 104 -12.24 7.34 -14.15
C ASP A 104 -13.29 6.26 -13.78
N VAL A 105 -12.99 5.41 -12.80
CA VAL A 105 -13.72 4.14 -12.62
C VAL A 105 -14.66 4.11 -11.42
N GLY A 106 -14.63 5.09 -10.50
CA GLY A 106 -15.56 5.05 -9.38
C GLY A 106 -15.60 6.25 -8.45
N PRO A 107 -16.70 6.37 -7.67
CA PRO A 107 -16.83 7.42 -6.67
C PRO A 107 -15.78 7.27 -5.57
N LEU A 108 -15.54 8.36 -4.83
CA LEU A 108 -14.87 8.29 -3.53
C LEU A 108 -15.53 7.20 -2.68
N GLY A 109 -14.73 6.36 -2.05
CA GLY A 109 -15.24 5.28 -1.20
C GLY A 109 -14.29 4.90 -0.08
N VAL A 110 -14.82 4.14 0.87
CA VAL A 110 -14.11 3.73 2.07
C VAL A 110 -14.14 2.22 2.18
N TRP A 111 -12.98 1.60 2.38
CA TRP A 111 -12.85 0.19 2.73
C TRP A 111 -12.73 0.07 4.24
N THR A 112 -13.56 -0.79 4.83
CA THR A 112 -13.56 -1.07 6.27
C THR A 112 -13.40 -2.56 6.50
N HIS A 113 -12.48 -2.94 7.39
CA HIS A 113 -12.34 -4.33 7.82
C HIS A 113 -13.52 -4.73 8.72
N ASN A 114 -14.17 -5.85 8.43
CA ASN A 114 -15.35 -6.30 9.16
C ASN A 114 -15.04 -7.27 10.33
N GLY A 115 -13.76 -7.54 10.61
CA GLY A 115 -13.31 -8.47 11.66
C GLY A 115 -13.46 -9.96 11.32
N ALA A 116 -14.17 -10.31 10.26
CA ALA A 116 -14.43 -11.68 9.80
C ALA A 116 -13.54 -12.08 8.60
N SER A 117 -12.39 -11.43 8.46
CA SER A 117 -11.43 -11.64 7.38
C SER A 117 -11.82 -11.07 6.01
N ALA A 118 -12.51 -9.94 5.96
CA ALA A 118 -12.72 -9.23 4.71
C ALA A 118 -12.74 -7.71 4.89
N PHE A 119 -12.37 -6.99 3.83
CA PHE A 119 -12.67 -5.57 3.68
C PHE A 119 -13.93 -5.40 2.84
N THR A 120 -14.81 -4.50 3.28
CA THR A 120 -16.00 -4.11 2.54
C THR A 120 -15.85 -2.70 2.02
N PHE A 121 -16.07 -2.50 0.72
CA PHE A 121 -16.14 -1.19 0.10
C PHE A 121 -17.51 -0.53 0.30
N GLN A 122 -17.51 0.74 0.70
CA GLN A 122 -18.70 1.58 0.80
C GLN A 122 -18.49 2.86 0.00
N PRO A 123 -19.28 3.12 -1.06
CA PRO A 123 -19.19 4.38 -1.78
C PRO A 123 -19.69 5.53 -0.91
N VAL A 124 -18.96 6.64 -0.92
CA VAL A 124 -19.37 7.87 -0.24
C VAL A 124 -20.51 8.50 -1.01
N ARG A 125 -21.69 8.53 -0.39
CA ARG A 125 -22.88 9.18 -0.95
C ARG A 125 -22.94 10.63 -0.51
N ALA A 126 -23.30 11.51 -1.42
CA ALA A 126 -23.53 12.92 -1.12
C ALA A 126 -24.60 13.07 -0.02
N GLY A 127 -24.38 13.99 0.92
CA GLY A 127 -25.23 14.18 2.11
C GLY A 127 -25.19 13.04 3.15
N GLY A 128 -24.49 11.93 2.86
CA GLY A 128 -24.41 10.78 3.75
C GLY A 128 -23.42 10.93 4.91
N PRO A 129 -23.43 10.02 5.90
CA PRO A 129 -22.55 10.08 7.07
C PRO A 129 -21.07 10.01 6.71
N LEU A 130 -20.70 9.24 5.68
CA LEU A 130 -19.32 9.20 5.19
C LEU A 130 -18.87 10.51 4.52
N ALA A 131 -19.78 11.24 3.88
CA ALA A 131 -19.44 12.54 3.27
C ALA A 131 -19.15 13.60 4.34
N ALA A 132 -19.83 13.54 5.48
CA ALA A 132 -19.56 14.39 6.64
C ALA A 132 -18.24 14.00 7.36
N ALA A 133 -17.79 12.76 7.18
CA ALA A 133 -16.62 12.19 7.85
C ALA A 133 -15.35 12.16 6.97
N ILE A 134 -15.32 12.89 5.84
CA ILE A 134 -14.15 12.96 4.96
C ILE A 134 -12.97 13.61 5.71
N PRO A 135 -11.82 12.93 5.85
CA PRO A 135 -10.64 13.50 6.48
C PRO A 135 -10.12 14.73 5.72
N PRO A 136 -9.52 15.72 6.40
CA PRO A 136 -8.94 16.90 5.75
C PRO A 136 -7.94 16.56 4.63
N GLU A 137 -7.14 15.50 4.79
CA GLU A 137 -6.15 15.02 3.82
C GLU A 137 -6.84 14.49 2.55
N VAL A 138 -7.92 13.75 2.73
CA VAL A 138 -8.76 13.25 1.63
C VAL A 138 -9.44 14.42 0.92
N ALA A 139 -9.96 15.39 1.68
CA ALA A 139 -10.55 16.59 1.11
C ALA A 139 -9.53 17.40 0.29
N ALA A 140 -8.29 17.54 0.78
CA ALA A 140 -7.23 18.25 0.08
C ALA A 140 -6.80 17.55 -1.23
N ALA A 141 -6.90 16.22 -1.29
CA ALA A 141 -6.55 15.43 -2.48
C ALA A 141 -7.67 15.39 -3.55
N LEU A 142 -8.91 15.63 -3.16
CA LEU A 142 -10.07 15.56 -4.04
C LEU A 142 -10.16 16.79 -4.97
N PRO A 143 -10.60 16.60 -6.24
CA PRO A 143 -11.02 17.73 -7.07
C PRO A 143 -12.15 18.52 -6.41
N SER A 144 -12.10 19.84 -6.52
CA SER A 144 -13.10 20.74 -5.90
C SER A 144 -14.52 20.43 -6.37
N SER A 145 -14.70 20.01 -7.63
CA SER A 145 -15.99 19.61 -8.19
C SER A 145 -16.59 18.37 -7.50
N VAL A 146 -15.75 17.41 -7.12
CA VAL A 146 -16.18 16.21 -6.38
C VAL A 146 -16.56 16.58 -4.95
N LEU A 147 -15.76 17.41 -4.28
CA LEU A 147 -16.12 17.90 -2.95
C LEU A 147 -17.42 18.69 -2.95
N GLN A 148 -17.63 19.53 -3.97
CA GLN A 148 -18.86 20.29 -4.11
C GLN A 148 -20.06 19.36 -4.32
N SER A 149 -19.96 18.38 -5.23
CA SER A 149 -21.07 17.45 -5.49
C SER A 149 -21.44 16.62 -4.25
N LEU A 150 -20.45 16.21 -3.44
CA LEU A 150 -20.69 15.50 -2.17
C LEU A 150 -21.39 16.35 -1.11
N ARG A 151 -21.20 17.68 -1.16
CA ARG A 151 -21.79 18.65 -0.21
C ARG A 151 -23.13 19.23 -0.67
N SER A 152 -23.41 19.23 -1.97
CA SER A 152 -24.58 19.88 -2.56
C SER A 152 -25.82 18.99 -2.65
N ALA A 153 -25.77 17.74 -2.20
CA ALA A 153 -26.97 16.90 -2.15
C ALA A 153 -27.86 17.28 -0.96
N PRO A 154 -29.18 17.40 -1.17
CA PRO A 154 -30.16 17.77 -0.15
C PRO A 154 -30.35 16.68 0.92
#